data_AF-A0A1J4KNE1-F1
#
_entry.id   AF-A0A1J4KNE1-F1
#
_cell.length_a   1.000
_cell.length_b   1.000
_cell.length_c   1.000
_cell.angle_alpha   90.00
_cell.angle_beta   90.00
_cell.angle_gamma   90.00
#
_symmetry.space_group_name_H-M   'P 1'
#
loop_
_entity.id
_entity.type
_entity.pdbx_description
1 polymer ?
#
loop_
_entity_poly.entity_id
_entity_poly.type
_entity_poly.pdbx_seq_one_letter_code
_entity_poly.pdbx_strand_id
1 'polypeptide(L)'
;MTILNVQQFEMDKKEKKKLDLNVMRMLQENGIFNRLNSGLIADIAELVSQSEFDSMKPYREIRTDIDHQLTAEIVFEYLKRNNMTETIRCIAAETNNNLVAKPLSGNIANELKIEDKTDILHKVINNYTQDSDNIQMSFHENLISGIEGRLANLPESSPSKHGHSSSRHRKHKHESSSRKDDSD
;
A
#
# COMPACT_ATOMS: atom_id res chain seq x y z
N MET A 1 -36.67 -47.83 44.75
CA MET A 1 -35.46 -47.10 44.31
C MET A 1 -35.11 -47.59 42.91
N THR A 2 -35.45 -46.82 41.89
CA THR A 2 -35.20 -47.18 40.49
C THR A 2 -33.90 -46.50 40.08
N ILE A 3 -32.85 -47.29 39.88
CA ILE A 3 -31.55 -46.82 39.41
C ILE A 3 -31.75 -46.39 37.94
N LEU A 4 -31.72 -45.07 37.70
CA LEU A 4 -31.69 -44.52 36.35
C LEU A 4 -30.36 -44.89 35.71
N ASN A 5 -30.47 -45.78 34.72
CA ASN A 5 -29.39 -46.25 33.88
C ASN A 5 -28.90 -45.06 33.03
N VAL A 6 -27.80 -44.42 33.45
CA VAL A 6 -27.10 -43.43 32.62
C VAL A 6 -26.33 -44.21 31.55
N GLN A 7 -27.03 -44.54 30.45
CA GLN A 7 -26.36 -45.01 29.24
C GLN A 7 -25.56 -43.84 28.67
N GLN A 8 -24.24 -43.91 28.82
CA GLN A 8 -23.30 -43.14 28.01
C GLN A 8 -23.55 -43.48 26.54
N PHE A 9 -24.08 -42.52 25.79
CA PHE A 9 -24.13 -42.59 24.33
C PHE A 9 -22.70 -42.47 23.79
N GLU A 10 -22.01 -43.61 23.64
CA GLU A 10 -20.83 -43.67 22.77
C GLU A 10 -21.30 -43.53 21.32
N MET A 11 -21.06 -42.36 20.73
CA MET A 11 -21.30 -42.09 19.33
C MET A 11 -20.42 -43.00 18.46
N ASP A 12 -21.02 -43.67 17.47
CA ASP A 12 -20.28 -44.52 16.54
C ASP A 12 -19.25 -43.70 15.74
N LYS A 13 -18.07 -44.27 15.47
CA LYS A 13 -16.92 -43.56 14.87
C LYS A 13 -17.26 -42.93 13.51
N LYS A 14 -18.22 -43.54 12.78
CA LYS A 14 -18.75 -43.01 11.51
C LYS A 14 -19.65 -41.80 11.70
N GLU A 15 -20.46 -41.77 12.76
CA GLU A 15 -21.32 -40.63 13.10
C GLU A 15 -20.49 -39.43 13.56
N LYS A 16 -19.44 -39.68 14.35
CA LYS A 16 -18.48 -38.64 14.74
C LYS A 16 -17.82 -37.98 13.54
N LYS A 17 -17.36 -38.75 12.55
CA LYS A 17 -16.78 -38.20 11.31
C LYS A 17 -17.78 -37.37 10.49
N LYS A 18 -19.06 -37.79 10.42
CA LYS A 18 -20.10 -37.01 9.74
C LYS A 18 -20.39 -35.69 10.46
N LEU A 19 -20.42 -35.74 11.80
CA LEU A 19 -20.55 -34.55 12.63
C LEU A 19 -19.38 -33.59 12.40
N ASP A 20 -18.14 -34.10 12.42
CA ASP A 20 -16.94 -33.29 12.17
C ASP A 20 -16.98 -32.62 10.78
N LEU A 21 -17.41 -33.36 9.74
CA LEU A 21 -17.58 -32.80 8.39
C LEU A 21 -18.66 -31.71 8.33
N ASN A 22 -19.78 -31.92 9.01
CA ASN A 22 -20.84 -30.90 9.08
C ASN A 22 -20.38 -29.66 9.84
N VAL A 23 -19.66 -29.83 10.94
CA VAL A 23 -19.06 -28.72 11.69
C VAL A 23 -18.06 -27.96 10.82
N MET A 24 -17.15 -28.66 10.14
CA MET A 24 -16.18 -28.02 9.23
C MET A 24 -16.86 -27.25 8.10
N ARG A 25 -17.91 -27.81 7.52
CA ARG A 25 -18.72 -27.14 6.49
C ARG A 25 -19.39 -25.89 7.04
N MET A 26 -20.00 -25.96 8.23
CA MET A 26 -20.58 -24.79 8.89
C MET A 26 -19.53 -23.72 9.20
N LEU A 27 -18.33 -24.11 9.63
CA LEU A 27 -17.24 -23.15 9.88
C LEU A 27 -16.80 -22.45 8.58
N GLN A 28 -16.77 -23.19 7.47
CA GLN A 28 -16.44 -22.65 6.15
C GLN A 28 -17.54 -21.72 5.62
N GLU A 29 -18.80 -22.14 5.69
CA GLU A 29 -19.95 -21.35 5.22
C GLU A 29 -20.12 -20.05 6.03
N ASN A 30 -19.80 -20.07 7.33
CA ASN A 30 -19.79 -18.87 8.17
C ASN A 30 -18.52 -18.01 8.02
N GLY A 31 -17.59 -18.38 7.12
CA GLY A 31 -16.36 -17.61 6.87
C GLY A 31 -15.37 -17.59 8.05
N ILE A 32 -15.50 -18.49 9.03
CA ILE A 32 -14.65 -18.51 10.23
C ILE A 32 -13.20 -18.80 9.86
N PHE A 33 -12.96 -19.69 8.90
CA PHE A 33 -11.61 -19.93 8.39
C PHE A 33 -11.00 -18.71 7.72
N ASN A 34 -11.79 -17.92 6.99
CA ASN A 34 -11.31 -16.69 6.36
C ASN A 34 -10.89 -15.67 7.41
N ARG A 35 -11.72 -15.51 8.46
CA ARG A 35 -11.40 -14.62 9.59
C ARG A 35 -10.13 -15.06 10.33
N LEU A 36 -9.97 -16.36 10.56
CA LEU A 36 -8.81 -16.92 11.24
C LEU A 36 -7.54 -16.75 10.39
N ASN A 37 -7.64 -17.01 9.09
CA ASN A 37 -6.55 -16.81 8.15
C ASN A 37 -6.14 -15.33 8.05
N SER A 38 -7.11 -14.41 7.96
CA SER A 38 -6.82 -12.98 7.92
C SER A 38 -6.16 -12.48 9.20
N GLY A 39 -6.58 -13.00 10.36
CA GLY A 39 -5.96 -12.67 11.65
C GLY A 39 -4.51 -13.16 11.72
N LEU A 40 -4.26 -14.40 11.29
CA LEU A 40 -2.92 -14.97 11.23
C LEU A 40 -1.99 -14.17 10.30
N ILE A 41 -2.47 -13.74 9.14
CA ILE A 41 -1.70 -12.89 8.22
C ILE A 41 -1.34 -11.57 8.90
N ALA A 42 -2.31 -10.95 9.60
CA ALA A 42 -2.07 -9.70 10.30
C ALA A 42 -1.10 -9.87 11.50
N ASP A 43 -1.12 -11.02 12.19
CA ASP A 43 -0.15 -11.34 13.25
C ASP A 43 1.26 -11.48 12.67
N ILE A 44 1.39 -12.16 11.52
CA ILE A 44 2.66 -12.31 10.81
C ILE A 44 3.18 -10.94 10.37
N ALA A 45 2.33 -10.07 9.83
CA ALA A 45 2.74 -8.72 9.42
C ALA A 45 3.30 -7.90 10.60
N GLU A 46 2.69 -8.02 11.78
CA GLU A 46 3.17 -7.38 13.00
C GLU A 46 4.50 -7.96 13.49
N LEU A 47 4.67 -9.28 13.43
CA LEU A 47 5.95 -9.92 13.75
C LEU A 47 7.06 -9.52 12.76
N VAL A 48 6.74 -9.43 11.47
CA VAL A 48 7.68 -9.01 10.43
C VAL A 48 8.08 -7.55 10.61
N SER A 49 7.14 -6.66 10.95
CA SER A 49 7.46 -5.24 11.17
C SER A 49 8.37 -5.03 12.39
N GLN A 50 8.20 -5.85 13.43
CA GLN A 50 9.05 -5.84 14.63
C GLN A 50 10.41 -6.55 14.43
N SER A 51 10.57 -7.30 13.33
CA SER A 51 11.80 -8.05 13.09
C SER A 51 13.00 -7.14 12.78
N GLU A 52 14.19 -7.62 13.11
CA GLU A 52 15.46 -6.96 12.82
C GLU A 52 15.83 -6.99 11.33
N PHE A 53 15.11 -7.81 10.54
CA PHE A 53 15.39 -8.01 9.13
C PHE A 53 14.66 -6.98 8.27
N ASP A 54 15.32 -5.86 7.98
CA ASP A 54 14.79 -4.82 7.08
C ASP A 54 14.48 -5.32 5.66
N SER A 55 15.05 -6.45 5.25
CA SER A 55 14.71 -7.10 3.98
C SER A 55 13.31 -7.70 3.94
N MET A 56 12.70 -7.98 5.10
CA MET A 56 11.34 -8.52 5.19
C MET A 56 10.28 -7.43 5.33
N LYS A 57 10.67 -6.18 5.63
CA LYS A 57 9.73 -5.07 5.79
C LYS A 57 9.25 -4.59 4.41
N PRO A 58 7.93 -4.59 4.15
CA PRO A 58 7.40 -4.36 2.80
C PRO A 58 7.46 -2.90 2.35
N TYR A 59 7.23 -1.94 3.26
CA TYR A 59 7.25 -0.52 2.94
C TYR A 59 8.44 0.18 3.59
N ARG A 60 9.25 0.86 2.77
CA ARG A 60 10.37 1.69 3.22
C ARG A 60 10.02 3.17 3.28
N GLU A 61 9.18 3.64 2.35
CA GLU A 61 8.78 5.03 2.23
C GLU A 61 7.29 5.11 1.91
N ILE A 62 6.60 6.02 2.59
CA ILE A 62 5.18 6.30 2.35
C ILE A 62 5.10 7.68 1.73
N ARG A 63 4.47 7.73 0.56
CA ARG A 63 4.23 9.00 -0.12
C ARG A 63 3.21 9.82 0.65
N THR A 64 3.54 11.07 0.88
CA THR A 64 2.71 12.02 1.64
C THR A 64 2.06 13.07 0.75
N ASP A 65 2.10 12.90 -0.57
CA ASP A 65 1.44 13.84 -1.49
C ASP A 65 -0.08 13.84 -1.24
N ILE A 66 -0.73 14.97 -1.53
CA ILE A 66 -2.16 15.18 -1.29
C ILE A 66 -3.00 14.06 -1.94
N ASP A 67 -2.67 13.69 -3.19
CA ASP A 67 -3.38 12.63 -3.93
C ASP A 67 -3.28 11.26 -3.25
N HIS A 68 -2.11 10.93 -2.68
CA HIS A 68 -1.89 9.66 -1.98
C HIS A 68 -2.64 9.64 -0.64
N GLN A 69 -2.68 10.77 0.07
CA GLN A 69 -3.45 10.91 1.31
C GLN A 69 -4.96 10.77 1.05
N LEU A 70 -5.47 11.44 0.02
CA LEU A 70 -6.87 11.36 -0.39
C LEU A 70 -7.25 9.92 -0.76
N THR A 71 -6.39 9.24 -1.54
CA THR A 71 -6.60 7.84 -1.93
C THR A 71 -6.61 6.91 -0.72
N ALA A 72 -5.67 7.09 0.21
CA ALA A 72 -5.60 6.30 1.43
C ALA A 72 -6.87 6.46 2.28
N GLU A 73 -7.37 7.70 2.44
CA GLU A 73 -8.62 7.96 3.17
C GLU A 73 -9.83 7.29 2.51
N ILE A 74 -9.95 7.33 1.17
CA ILE A 74 -11.01 6.63 0.43
C ILE A 74 -10.95 5.11 0.65
N VAL A 75 -9.76 4.52 0.58
CA VAL A 75 -9.55 3.09 0.80
C VAL A 75 -9.89 2.70 2.24
N PHE A 76 -9.42 3.46 3.24
CA PHE A 76 -9.74 3.17 4.64
C PHE A 76 -11.23 3.28 4.94
N GLU A 77 -11.95 4.20 4.32
CA GLU A 77 -13.41 4.27 4.44
C GLU A 77 -14.10 3.02 3.90
N TYR A 78 -13.67 2.54 2.75
CA TYR A 78 -14.18 1.28 2.20
C TYR A 78 -13.92 0.10 3.15
N LEU A 79 -12.69 -0.02 3.66
CA LEU A 79 -12.31 -1.10 4.58
C LEU A 79 -13.12 -1.06 5.88
N LYS A 80 -13.36 0.14 6.45
CA LYS A 80 -14.18 0.33 7.64
C LYS A 80 -15.64 -0.09 7.39
N ARG A 81 -16.24 0.36 6.29
CA ARG A 81 -17.64 0.03 5.93
C ARG A 81 -17.85 -1.47 5.78
N ASN A 82 -16.86 -2.19 5.25
CA ASN A 82 -16.91 -3.64 5.04
C ASN A 82 -16.37 -4.45 6.23
N ASN A 83 -16.12 -3.84 7.39
CA ASN A 83 -15.59 -4.49 8.60
C ASN A 83 -14.28 -5.28 8.35
N MET A 84 -13.41 -4.80 7.45
CA MET A 84 -12.15 -5.45 7.10
C MET A 84 -11.05 -5.09 8.12
N THR A 85 -11.29 -5.40 9.40
CA THR A 85 -10.44 -4.99 10.53
C THR A 85 -9.02 -5.54 10.41
N GLU A 86 -8.87 -6.81 10.04
CA GLU A 86 -7.55 -7.44 9.92
C GLU A 86 -6.73 -6.85 8.78
N THR A 87 -7.37 -6.42 7.69
CA THR A 87 -6.70 -5.71 6.59
C THR A 87 -6.17 -4.36 7.05
N ILE A 88 -6.96 -3.59 7.80
CA ILE A 88 -6.53 -2.32 8.39
C ILE A 88 -5.34 -2.55 9.33
N ARG A 89 -5.40 -3.61 10.14
CA ARG A 89 -4.32 -3.99 11.07
C ARG A 89 -3.03 -4.36 10.33
N CYS A 90 -3.14 -5.11 9.25
CA CYS A 90 -2.02 -5.48 8.38
C CYS A 90 -1.36 -4.22 7.78
N ILE A 91 -2.15 -3.31 7.22
CA ILE A 91 -1.64 -2.04 6.67
C ILE A 91 -0.90 -1.24 7.74
N ALA A 92 -1.47 -1.12 8.94
CA ALA A 92 -0.84 -0.41 10.05
C ALA A 92 0.51 -1.05 10.44
N ALA A 93 0.56 -2.38 10.55
CA ALA A 93 1.79 -3.12 10.84
C ALA A 93 2.85 -2.93 9.75
N GLU A 94 2.48 -3.11 8.49
CA GLU A 94 3.39 -3.03 7.34
C GLU A 94 3.94 -1.62 7.12
N THR A 95 3.18 -0.59 7.52
CA THR A 95 3.54 0.82 7.36
C THR A 95 4.17 1.43 8.61
N ASN A 96 4.45 0.64 9.66
CA ASN A 96 4.91 1.13 10.96
C ASN A 96 3.99 2.23 11.55
N ASN A 97 2.68 2.07 11.41
CA ASN A 97 1.65 3.03 11.85
C ASN A 97 1.77 4.43 11.23
N ASN A 98 2.49 4.58 10.12
CA ASN A 98 2.54 5.85 9.38
C ASN A 98 1.28 6.05 8.52
N LEU A 99 0.64 4.96 8.07
CA LEU A 99 -0.63 4.98 7.37
C LEU A 99 -1.72 4.42 8.27
N VAL A 100 -2.48 5.31 8.93
CA VAL A 100 -3.55 4.93 9.86
C VAL A 100 -4.88 5.44 9.36
N ALA A 101 -5.92 4.65 9.60
CA ALA A 101 -7.30 5.02 9.42
C ALA A 101 -7.66 6.28 10.22
N LYS A 102 -7.53 7.47 9.61
CA LYS A 102 -7.97 8.72 10.21
C LYS A 102 -9.49 8.84 10.15
N PRO A 103 -10.14 9.59 11.08
CA PRO A 103 -11.52 10.01 10.88
C PRO A 103 -11.57 10.86 9.60
N LEU A 104 -12.65 10.70 8.82
CA LEU A 104 -12.82 11.45 7.57
C LEU A 104 -12.63 12.94 7.87
N SER A 105 -11.58 13.53 7.32
CA SER A 105 -11.38 14.95 7.47
C SER A 105 -12.50 15.66 6.70
N GLY A 106 -13.11 16.71 7.26
CA GLY A 106 -14.12 17.51 6.56
C GLY A 106 -13.62 18.08 5.22
N ASN A 107 -12.31 18.05 5.00
CA ASN A 107 -11.66 18.46 3.75
C ASN A 107 -12.00 17.55 2.57
N ILE A 108 -12.16 16.23 2.74
CA ILE A 108 -12.46 15.33 1.61
C ILE A 108 -13.85 15.57 1.04
N ALA A 109 -14.86 15.68 1.91
CA ALA A 109 -16.23 15.97 1.48
C ALA A 109 -16.30 17.31 0.73
N ASN A 110 -15.50 18.29 1.16
CA ASN A 110 -15.43 19.61 0.54
C ASN A 110 -14.62 19.61 -0.78
N GLU A 111 -13.46 18.95 -0.82
CA GLU A 111 -12.60 18.84 -2.01
C GLU A 111 -13.25 18.01 -3.12
N LEU A 112 -13.89 16.89 -2.76
CA LEU A 112 -14.60 16.02 -3.70
C LEU A 112 -16.05 16.43 -3.93
N LYS A 113 -16.55 17.48 -3.27
CA LYS A 113 -17.95 17.95 -3.32
C LYS A 113 -18.98 16.83 -3.08
N ILE A 114 -18.70 15.96 -2.11
CA ILE A 114 -19.54 14.81 -1.81
C ILE A 114 -20.50 15.18 -0.68
N GLU A 115 -21.80 15.32 -0.99
CA GLU A 115 -22.84 15.42 0.04
C GLU A 115 -22.97 14.11 0.84
N ASP A 116 -23.12 14.28 2.15
CA ASP A 116 -22.82 13.33 3.22
C ASP A 116 -23.48 11.94 3.14
N LYS A 117 -22.74 10.95 3.67
CA LYS A 117 -23.10 9.54 4.01
C LYS A 117 -23.11 8.47 2.91
N THR A 118 -23.06 8.81 1.64
CA THR A 118 -23.00 7.80 0.57
C THR A 118 -21.59 7.28 0.33
N ASP A 119 -21.46 6.07 -0.20
CA ASP A 119 -20.18 5.42 -0.49
C ASP A 119 -19.25 6.33 -1.33
N ILE A 120 -18.24 6.89 -0.67
CA ILE A 120 -17.27 7.84 -1.24
C ILE A 120 -16.55 7.20 -2.42
N LEU A 121 -16.14 5.94 -2.30
CA LEU A 121 -15.48 5.22 -3.38
C LEU A 121 -16.41 5.08 -4.58
N HIS A 122 -17.66 4.69 -4.34
CA HIS A 122 -18.66 4.57 -5.39
C HIS A 122 -18.92 5.91 -6.09
N LYS A 123 -19.02 7.01 -5.35
CA LYS A 123 -19.16 8.36 -5.93
C LYS A 123 -17.95 8.78 -6.74
N VAL A 124 -16.74 8.54 -6.24
CA VAL A 124 -15.50 8.87 -6.97
C VAL A 124 -15.41 8.06 -8.27
N ILE A 125 -15.73 6.77 -8.24
CA ILE A 125 -15.76 5.92 -9.44
C ILE A 125 -16.84 6.40 -10.42
N ASN A 126 -18.03 6.76 -9.93
CA ASN A 126 -19.10 7.26 -10.79
C ASN A 126 -18.74 8.61 -11.43
N ASN A 127 -18.14 9.53 -10.68
CA ASN A 127 -17.69 10.81 -11.22
C ASN A 127 -16.62 10.60 -12.30
N TYR A 128 -15.65 9.72 -12.05
CA TYR A 128 -14.62 9.39 -13.04
C TYR A 128 -15.22 8.74 -14.29
N THR A 129 -16.15 7.80 -14.15
CA THR A 129 -16.76 7.13 -15.32
C THR A 129 -17.66 8.06 -16.13
N GLN A 130 -18.31 9.04 -15.48
CA GLN A 130 -19.15 10.03 -16.17
C GLN A 130 -18.32 11.10 -16.90
N ASP A 131 -17.13 11.43 -16.40
CA ASP A 131 -16.33 12.57 -16.90
C ASP A 131 -14.95 12.17 -17.44
N SER A 132 -14.75 10.87 -17.69
CA SER A 132 -13.46 10.28 -18.07
C SER A 132 -12.79 10.99 -19.25
N ASP A 133 -13.57 11.31 -20.29
CA ASP A 133 -13.04 11.92 -21.52
C ASP A 133 -12.53 13.35 -21.26
N ASN A 134 -13.27 14.13 -20.47
CA ASN A 134 -12.86 15.49 -20.10
C ASN A 134 -11.63 15.49 -19.18
N ILE A 135 -11.57 14.54 -18.24
CA ILE A 135 -10.41 14.35 -17.36
C ILE A 135 -9.17 14.01 -18.19
N GLN A 136 -9.28 13.06 -19.12
CA GLN A 136 -8.17 12.67 -20.00
C GLN A 136 -7.70 13.83 -20.88
N MET A 137 -8.65 14.58 -21.46
CA MET A 137 -8.34 15.72 -22.31
C MET A 137 -7.65 16.84 -21.51
N SER A 138 -8.12 17.14 -20.29
CA SER A 138 -7.49 18.12 -19.41
C SER A 138 -6.05 17.72 -19.02
N PHE A 139 -5.81 16.44 -18.69
CA PHE A 139 -4.44 15.98 -18.42
C PHE A 139 -3.55 16.03 -19.66
N HIS A 140 -4.11 15.73 -20.83
CA HIS A 140 -3.38 15.83 -22.10
C HIS A 140 -2.97 17.28 -22.40
N GLU A 141 -3.89 18.23 -22.24
CA GLU A 141 -3.62 19.65 -22.42
C GLU A 141 -2.60 20.17 -21.41
N ASN A 142 -2.76 19.83 -20.13
CA ASN A 142 -1.81 20.21 -19.08
C ASN A 142 -0.40 19.66 -19.35
N LEU A 143 -0.29 18.44 -19.88
CA LEU A 143 0.98 17.85 -20.28
C LEU A 143 1.59 18.63 -21.45
N ILE A 144 0.80 18.94 -22.49
CA ILE A 144 1.27 19.71 -23.65
C ILE A 144 1.75 21.08 -23.19
N SER A 145 0.95 21.82 -22.42
CA SER A 145 1.34 23.13 -21.89
C SER A 145 2.58 23.06 -21.01
N GLY A 146 2.73 21.99 -20.21
CA GLY A 146 3.95 21.75 -19.44
C GLY A 146 5.18 21.51 -20.32
N ILE A 147 5.03 20.78 -21.43
CA ILE A 147 6.11 20.53 -22.39
C ILE A 147 6.46 21.83 -23.13
N GLU A 148 5.47 22.58 -23.62
CA GLU A 148 5.66 23.86 -24.31
C GLU A 148 6.33 24.89 -23.39
N GLY A 149 5.91 24.97 -22.13
CA GLY A 149 6.54 25.84 -21.14
C GLY A 149 7.99 25.46 -20.86
N ARG A 150 8.33 24.17 -20.86
CA ARG A 150 9.73 23.72 -20.74
C ARG A 150 10.54 23.96 -22.01
N LEU A 151 9.91 23.82 -23.18
CA LEU A 151 10.53 24.07 -24.48
C LEU A 151 10.87 25.56 -24.64
N ALA A 152 9.97 26.44 -24.24
CA ALA A 152 10.18 27.89 -24.25
C ALA A 152 11.27 28.36 -23.29
N ASN A 153 11.56 27.59 -22.23
CA ASN A 153 12.59 27.89 -21.24
C ASN A 153 13.90 27.12 -21.47
N LEU A 154 14.05 26.43 -22.60
CA LEU A 154 15.35 25.89 -22.98
C LEU A 154 16.31 27.04 -23.26
N PRO A 155 17.52 27.07 -22.67
CA PRO A 155 18.53 28.04 -23.04
C PRO A 155 18.82 27.84 -24.53
N GLU A 156 18.65 28.88 -25.34
CA GLU A 156 19.07 28.87 -26.74
C GLU A 156 20.50 28.34 -26.79
N SER A 157 20.70 27.23 -27.51
CA SER A 157 22.03 26.70 -27.76
C SER A 157 22.83 27.79 -28.46
N SER A 158 23.68 28.49 -27.70
CA SER A 158 24.62 29.45 -28.26
C SER A 158 25.41 28.75 -29.37
N PRO A 159 25.54 29.37 -30.56
CA PRO A 159 26.10 28.70 -31.73
C PRO A 159 27.52 28.22 -31.41
N SER A 160 27.76 26.94 -31.69
CA SER A 160 29.06 26.28 -31.49
C SER A 160 30.15 27.03 -32.26
N LYS A 161 30.98 27.83 -31.57
CA LYS A 161 32.26 28.28 -32.11
C LYS A 161 33.25 27.13 -32.00
N HIS A 162 33.22 26.21 -32.97
CA HIS A 162 34.35 25.32 -33.24
C HIS A 162 35.04 25.76 -34.53
N GLY A 163 36.23 26.36 -34.35
CA GLY A 163 37.16 26.73 -35.41
C GLY A 163 38.60 26.74 -34.87
N HIS A 164 39.18 25.54 -34.84
CA HIS A 164 40.59 25.11 -34.76
C HIS A 164 41.76 25.95 -34.19
N SER A 165 42.60 25.16 -33.48
CA SER A 165 44.06 25.26 -33.21
C SER A 165 44.46 26.07 -31.98
N SER A 166 45.35 25.62 -31.08
CA SER A 166 46.49 24.72 -31.23
C SER A 166 46.92 24.06 -29.89
N SER A 167 47.42 22.82 -29.98
CA SER A 167 48.58 22.23 -29.28
C SER A 167 49.05 22.84 -27.94
N ARG A 168 49.08 22.04 -26.84
CA ARG A 168 50.33 21.45 -26.28
C ARG A 168 50.13 20.66 -24.97
N HIS A 169 50.84 19.53 -24.94
CA HIS A 169 51.49 18.85 -23.81
C HIS A 169 50.70 18.22 -22.65
N ARG A 170 50.63 16.87 -22.75
CA ARG A 170 50.73 15.88 -21.67
C ARG A 170 51.71 16.29 -20.55
N LYS A 171 51.26 16.13 -19.30
CA LYS A 171 52.02 15.44 -18.23
C LYS A 171 51.05 14.92 -17.16
N HIS A 172 50.87 13.61 -17.10
CA HIS A 172 50.30 12.93 -15.94
C HIS A 172 51.34 12.96 -14.82
N LYS A 173 50.96 13.46 -13.64
CA LYS A 173 51.70 13.23 -12.40
C LYS A 173 50.88 12.25 -11.56
N HIS A 174 51.39 11.03 -11.47
CA HIS A 174 50.94 9.99 -10.55
C HIS A 174 51.41 10.38 -9.14
N GLU A 175 50.52 10.42 -8.16
CA GLU A 175 50.90 10.48 -6.74
C GLU A 175 50.09 9.41 -6.00
N SER A 176 50.73 8.25 -5.86
CA SER A 176 50.34 7.14 -5.00
C SER A 176 50.75 7.48 -3.57
N SER A 177 49.76 7.73 -2.71
CA SER A 177 49.98 7.85 -1.26
C SER A 177 50.02 6.45 -0.64
N SER A 178 51.22 6.07 -0.21
CA SER A 178 51.50 4.88 0.59
C SER A 178 51.27 5.21 2.07
N ARG A 179 50.35 4.50 2.73
CA ARG A 179 50.31 4.45 4.20
C ARG A 179 51.17 3.27 4.63
N LYS A 180 52.18 3.57 5.45
CA LYS A 180 53.03 2.60 6.13
C LYS A 180 52.30 2.10 7.37
N ASP A 181 52.23 0.78 7.48
CA ASP A 181 52.14 0.07 8.75
C ASP A 181 53.47 0.20 9.50
N ASP A 182 53.41 0.28 10.82
CA ASP A 182 54.30 -0.34 11.83
C ASP A 182 53.97 0.29 13.21
N SER A 183 53.39 -0.47 14.15
CA SER A 183 54.06 -1.38 15.09
C SER A 183 54.79 -0.63 16.22
N ASP A 184 54.06 -0.29 17.29
CA ASP A 184 54.30 -0.66 18.70
C ASP A 184 53.20 -0.07 19.61
#